data_AF-A0A535NJ85-F1
#
_entry.id   AF-A0A535NJ85-F1
#
_cell.length_a   1.000
_cell.length_b   1.000
_cell.length_c   1.000
_cell.angle_alpha   90.00
_cell.angle_beta   90.00
_cell.angle_gamma   90.00
#
_symmetry.space_group_name_H-M   'P 1'
#
loop_
_entity.id
_entity.type
_entity.pdbx_description
1 polymer ?
#
loop_
_entity_poly.entity_id
_entity_poly.type
_entity_poly.pdbx_seq_one_letter_code
_entity_poly.pdbx_strand_id
1 'polypeptide(L)'
;MSLWLAIGAVIAAALIAVLLLGSRRPRHAEDELLPKRRQPARTDNALFAKQTSLTEVARSVQARRLTGTLNATAGGRAANLYFLFGHLFHAVNETLSGEAAVRD
;
A
#
# COMPACT_ATOMS: atom_id res chain seq x y z
N MET A 1 -43.32 -7.76 47.18
CA MET A 1 -42.73 -7.24 45.93
C MET A 1 -41.55 -8.13 45.57
N SER A 2 -41.50 -8.57 44.32
CA SER A 2 -40.92 -9.84 43.87
C SER A 2 -39.40 -9.86 43.71
N LEU A 3 -38.75 -10.70 44.53
CA LEU A 3 -37.35 -11.12 44.39
C LEU A 3 -37.00 -11.55 42.95
N TRP A 4 -37.96 -12.18 42.27
CA TRP A 4 -37.86 -12.57 40.86
C TRP A 4 -37.66 -11.38 39.89
N LEU A 5 -38.24 -10.22 40.16
CA LEU A 5 -38.01 -9.01 39.35
C LEU A 5 -36.61 -8.44 39.58
N ALA A 6 -36.08 -8.53 40.81
CA ALA A 6 -34.71 -8.09 41.12
C ALA A 6 -33.67 -8.96 40.40
N ILE A 7 -33.88 -10.29 40.39
CA ILE A 7 -33.00 -11.22 39.66
C ILE A 7 -33.06 -10.95 38.15
N GLY A 8 -34.26 -10.77 37.60
CA GLY A 8 -34.44 -10.42 36.19
C GLY A 8 -33.73 -9.12 35.80
N ALA A 9 -33.80 -8.09 36.64
CA ALA A 9 -33.16 -6.81 36.38
C ALA A 9 -31.62 -6.91 36.36
N VAL A 10 -31.02 -7.70 37.26
CA VAL A 10 -29.56 -7.90 37.31
C VAL A 10 -29.07 -8.65 36.07
N ILE A 11 -29.79 -9.69 35.65
CA ILE A 11 -29.46 -10.46 34.44
C ILE A 11 -29.54 -9.57 33.20
N ALA A 12 -30.61 -8.76 33.08
CA ALA A 12 -30.76 -7.83 31.97
C ALA A 12 -29.63 -6.78 31.95
N ALA A 13 -29.26 -6.22 33.11
CA ALA A 13 -28.16 -5.27 33.21
C ALA A 13 -26.81 -5.89 32.81
N ALA A 14 -26.55 -7.14 33.23
CA ALA A 14 -25.34 -7.87 32.84
C ALA A 14 -25.30 -8.14 31.33
N LEU A 15 -26.42 -8.56 30.73
CA LEU A 15 -26.50 -8.78 29.28
C LEU A 15 -26.29 -7.48 28.49
N ILE A 16 -26.86 -6.36 28.94
CA ILE A 16 -26.64 -5.05 28.33
C ILE A 16 -25.16 -4.64 28.47
N ALA A 17 -24.54 -4.84 29.63
CA ALA A 17 -23.13 -4.54 29.83
C ALA A 17 -22.22 -5.37 28.90
N VAL A 18 -22.50 -6.67 28.76
CA VAL A 18 -21.78 -7.56 27.82
C VAL A 18 -22.01 -7.13 26.37
N LEU A 19 -23.24 -6.77 26.00
CA LEU A 19 -23.56 -6.27 24.67
C LEU A 19 -22.83 -4.95 24.38
N LEU A 20 -22.75 -4.05 25.35
CA LEU A 20 -22.02 -2.78 25.25
C LEU A 20 -20.50 -3.01 25.19
N LEU A 21 -19.96 -4.00 25.91
CA LEU A 21 -18.53 -4.36 25.84
C LEU A 21 -18.17 -5.05 24.52
N GLY A 22 -19.03 -5.95 24.02
CA GLY A 22 -18.82 -6.66 22.75
C GLY A 22 -19.07 -5.79 21.51
N SER A 23 -20.01 -4.84 21.58
CA SER A 23 -20.28 -3.87 20.51
C SER A 23 -19.26 -2.72 20.45
N ARG A 24 -18.45 -2.51 21.50
CA ARG A 24 -17.21 -1.72 21.44
C ARG A 24 -16.09 -2.46 20.69
N ARG A 25 -16.46 -3.00 19.52
CA ARG A 25 -15.64 -3.39 18.37
C ARG A 25 -14.26 -3.94 18.74
N PRO A 26 -14.06 -5.27 18.71
CA PRO A 26 -12.76 -5.80 18.31
C PRO A 26 -12.32 -5.01 17.07
N ARG A 27 -11.12 -4.41 17.12
CA ARG A 27 -10.49 -3.81 15.95
C ARG A 27 -10.50 -4.86 14.86
N HIS A 28 -11.38 -4.68 13.88
CA HIS A 28 -11.58 -5.60 12.77
C HIS A 28 -10.24 -5.70 12.04
N ALA A 29 -9.59 -6.86 12.13
CA ALA A 29 -8.39 -7.16 11.35
C ALA A 29 -8.65 -7.05 9.84
N GLU A 30 -9.92 -7.14 9.43
CA GLU A 30 -10.35 -6.87 8.06
C GLU A 30 -10.12 -5.41 7.61
N ASP A 31 -10.06 -4.43 8.51
CA ASP A 31 -9.70 -3.03 8.15
C ASP A 31 -8.21 -2.88 7.81
N GLU A 32 -7.34 -3.82 8.25
CA GLU A 32 -5.94 -3.91 7.82
C GLU A 32 -5.77 -4.69 6.52
N LEU A 33 -6.72 -5.58 6.19
CA LEU A 33 -6.75 -6.35 4.94
C LEU A 33 -7.39 -5.57 3.78
N LEU A 34 -8.21 -4.57 4.07
CA LEU A 34 -8.57 -3.57 3.08
C LEU A 34 -7.27 -2.90 2.62
N PRO A 35 -6.92 -2.93 1.33
CA PRO A 35 -5.72 -2.29 0.84
C PRO A 35 -5.82 -0.82 1.21
N LYS A 36 -5.03 -0.41 2.21
CA LYS A 36 -4.85 0.99 2.63
C LYS A 36 -4.81 1.79 1.35
N ARG A 37 -5.88 2.54 1.08
CA ARG A 37 -6.12 3.31 -0.15
C ARG A 37 -4.76 3.83 -0.57
N ARG A 38 -4.15 3.22 -1.60
CA ARG A 38 -2.76 3.50 -1.99
C ARG A 38 -2.69 5.01 -2.07
N GLN A 39 -2.02 5.61 -1.09
CA GLN A 39 -1.67 7.01 -1.19
C GLN A 39 -1.01 7.10 -2.56
N PRO A 40 -1.47 7.99 -3.47
CA PRO A 40 -0.84 8.13 -4.77
C PRO A 40 0.65 8.25 -4.46
N ALA A 41 1.41 7.23 -4.87
CA ALA A 41 2.83 7.15 -4.59
C ALA A 41 3.38 8.48 -5.07
N ARG A 42 3.98 9.26 -4.17
CA ARG A 42 4.42 10.62 -4.45
C ARG A 42 5.17 10.62 -5.78
N THR A 43 4.51 11.10 -6.83
CA THR A 43 5.07 11.07 -8.17
C THR A 43 5.96 12.29 -8.29
N ASP A 44 7.22 12.14 -7.88
CA ASP A 44 8.22 13.20 -8.01
C ASP A 44 8.70 13.31 -9.47
N ASN A 45 7.77 13.54 -10.39
CA ASN A 45 8.04 13.77 -11.82
C ASN A 45 9.04 14.91 -12.01
N ALA A 46 8.99 15.92 -11.13
CA ALA A 46 9.91 17.05 -11.14
C ALA A 46 11.38 16.67 -10.88
N LEU A 47 11.67 15.57 -10.17
CA LEU A 47 13.05 15.14 -9.91
C LEU A 47 13.76 14.65 -11.17
N PHE A 48 12.99 14.19 -12.16
CA PHE A 48 13.51 13.57 -13.39
C PHE A 48 13.11 14.33 -14.66
N ALA A 49 12.33 15.42 -14.55
CA ALA A 49 11.84 16.22 -15.67
C ALA A 49 12.94 16.82 -16.57
N LYS A 50 14.18 16.94 -16.08
CA LYS A 50 15.33 17.44 -16.86
C LYS A 50 16.16 16.33 -17.51
N GLN A 51 15.87 15.07 -17.22
CA GLN A 51 16.68 13.95 -17.69
C GLN A 51 16.14 13.47 -19.03
N THR A 52 17.04 13.30 -19.99
CA THR A 52 16.68 13.04 -21.38
C THR A 52 16.76 11.55 -21.73
N SER A 53 17.36 10.75 -20.85
CA SER A 53 17.52 9.31 -21.03
C SER A 53 17.20 8.53 -19.76
N LEU A 54 16.68 7.31 -19.94
CA LEU A 54 16.41 6.38 -18.84
C LEU A 54 17.69 6.03 -18.07
N THR A 55 18.85 6.03 -18.75
CA THR A 55 20.16 5.80 -18.13
C THR A 55 20.54 6.90 -17.14
N GLU A 56 20.26 8.17 -17.46
CA GLU A 56 20.46 9.28 -16.52
C GLU A 56 19.52 9.19 -15.31
N VAL A 57 18.27 8.81 -15.55
CA VAL A 57 17.28 8.56 -14.49
C VAL A 57 17.76 7.45 -13.56
N ALA A 58 18.11 6.29 -14.11
CA ALA A 58 18.60 5.15 -13.35
C ALA A 58 19.87 5.50 -12.56
N ARG A 59 20.82 6.23 -13.15
CA ARG A 59 22.02 6.71 -12.46
C ARG A 59 21.69 7.65 -11.31
N SER A 60 20.72 8.55 -11.50
CA SER A 60 20.30 9.47 -10.45
C SER A 60 19.56 8.77 -9.30
N VAL A 61 18.73 7.76 -9.62
CA VAL A 61 18.07 6.87 -8.65
C VAL A 61 19.11 6.09 -7.85
N GLN A 62 20.14 5.57 -8.51
CA GLN A 62 21.26 4.87 -7.88
C GLN A 62 22.06 5.80 -6.95
N ALA A 63 22.48 6.97 -7.44
CA ALA A 63 23.29 7.93 -6.67
C ALA A 63 22.56 8.43 -5.42
N ARG A 64 21.24 8.62 -5.51
CA ARG A 64 20.39 9.11 -4.42
C ARG A 64 19.78 7.98 -3.58
N ARG A 65 20.10 6.71 -3.89
CA ARG A 65 19.57 5.50 -3.24
C ARG A 65 18.04 5.52 -3.13
N LEU A 66 17.36 5.99 -4.17
CA LEU A 66 15.90 6.11 -4.18
C LEU A 66 15.25 4.72 -4.25
N THR A 67 14.12 4.57 -3.56
CA THR A 67 13.29 3.37 -3.55
C THR A 67 11.92 3.75 -4.11
N GLY A 68 11.36 2.91 -4.97
CA GLY A 68 10.02 3.14 -5.53
C GLY A 68 9.86 2.58 -6.93
N THR A 69 8.78 3.00 -7.59
CA THR A 69 8.47 2.59 -8.97
C THR A 69 8.66 3.75 -9.93
N LEU A 70 9.46 3.53 -10.95
CA LEU A 70 9.61 4.42 -12.09
C LEU A 70 8.76 3.86 -13.24
N ASN A 71 7.78 4.63 -13.68
CA ASN A 71 7.00 4.31 -14.89
C ASN A 71 7.69 5.03 -16.05
N ALA A 72 8.22 4.28 -17.00
CA ALA A 72 8.82 4.79 -18.21
C ALA A 72 7.90 4.49 -19.39
N THR A 73 7.67 5.47 -20.26
CA THR A 73 6.87 5.30 -21.47
C THR A 73 7.68 5.73 -22.68
N ALA A 74 7.86 4.85 -23.65
CA ALA A 74 8.59 5.12 -24.88
C ALA A 74 7.84 4.51 -26.07
N GLY A 75 7.56 5.30 -27.11
CA GLY A 75 6.96 4.80 -28.35
C GLY A 75 5.62 4.07 -28.18
N GLY A 76 4.83 4.41 -27.16
CA GLY A 76 3.54 3.75 -26.86
C GLY A 76 3.65 2.51 -25.97
N ARG A 77 4.85 2.03 -25.66
CA ARG A 77 5.09 0.97 -24.68
C ARG A 77 5.36 1.56 -23.31
N ALA A 78 4.83 0.91 -22.28
CA ALA A 78 5.02 1.30 -20.88
C ALA A 78 5.82 0.23 -20.13
N ALA A 79 6.90 0.64 -19.49
CA ALA A 79 7.74 -0.18 -18.64
C ALA A 79 7.68 0.31 -17.19
N ASN A 80 7.51 -0.63 -16.26
CA ASN A 80 7.54 -0.39 -14.83
C ASN A 80 8.84 -0.91 -14.25
N LEU A 81 9.65 -0.02 -13.71
CA LEU A 81 10.93 -0.32 -13.08
C LEU A 81 10.80 -0.14 -11.57
N TYR A 82 11.13 -1.17 -10.81
CA TYR A 82 11.05 -1.20 -9.35
C TYR A 82 12.44 -1.11 -8.76
N PHE A 83 12.70 -0.05 -8.02
CA PHE A 83 13.98 0.24 -7.39
C PHE A 83 13.91 0.07 -5.87
N LEU A 84 14.97 -0.49 -5.29
CA LEU A 84 15.19 -0.61 -3.86
C LEU A 84 16.60 -0.11 -3.53
N PHE A 85 16.70 0.94 -2.71
CA PHE A 85 17.96 1.61 -2.34
C PHE A 85 18.83 1.99 -3.54
N GLY A 86 18.22 2.41 -4.65
CA GLY A 86 18.91 2.77 -5.88
C GLY A 86 19.29 1.60 -6.78
N HIS A 87 18.93 0.36 -6.42
CA HIS A 87 19.14 -0.83 -7.23
C HIS A 87 17.86 -1.22 -7.95
N LEU A 88 17.94 -1.52 -9.24
CA LEU A 88 16.83 -2.09 -9.97
C LEU A 88 16.60 -3.52 -9.50
N PHE A 89 15.48 -3.76 -8.83
CA PHE A 89 15.10 -5.06 -8.30
C PHE A 89 14.26 -5.85 -9.31
N HIS A 90 13.34 -5.17 -9.97
CA HIS A 90 12.46 -5.78 -10.95
C HIS A 90 12.09 -4.78 -12.05
N ALA A 91 11.91 -5.28 -13.26
CA ALA A 91 11.38 -4.50 -14.37
C ALA A 91 10.33 -5.33 -15.10
N VAL A 92 9.27 -4.69 -15.56
CA VAL A 92 8.19 -5.33 -16.33
C VAL A 92 7.84 -4.41 -17.49
N ASN A 93 7.75 -4.98 -18.69
CA ASN A 93 7.32 -4.29 -19.89
C ASN A 93 6.39 -5.24 -20.64
N GLU A 94 5.08 -4.95 -20.67
CA GLU A 94 4.03 -5.76 -21.31
C GLU A 94 4.14 -7.29 -21.10
N THR A 95 4.94 -7.98 -21.92
CA THR A 95 5.18 -9.44 -21.88
C THR A 95 6.54 -9.85 -21.31
N LEU A 96 7.46 -8.92 -21.14
CA LEU A 96 8.84 -9.13 -20.67
C LEU A 96 8.97 -8.75 -19.19
N SER A 97 9.82 -9.48 -18.47
CA SER A 97 10.16 -9.19 -17.07
C SER A 97 11.66 -9.35 -16.80
N GLY A 98 12.13 -8.73 -15.73
CA GLY A 98 13.53 -8.79 -15.30
C GLY A 98 14.47 -8.05 -16.25
N GLU A 99 15.66 -8.60 -16.49
CA GLU A 99 16.69 -7.96 -17.34
C GLU A 99 16.23 -7.75 -18.79
N ALA A 100 15.41 -8.67 -19.32
CA ALA A 100 14.87 -8.57 -20.67
C ALA A 100 13.98 -7.33 -20.86
N ALA A 101 13.26 -6.91 -19.83
CA ALA A 101 12.39 -5.73 -19.87
C ALA A 101 13.15 -4.39 -19.83
N VAL A 102 14.45 -4.41 -19.51
CA VAL A 102 15.31 -3.21 -19.40
C VAL A 102 16.07 -2.95 -20.69
N ARG A 103 16.33 -4.00 -21.48
CA ARG A 103 17.14 -3.94 -22.71
C ARG A 103 16.35 -3.55 -23.96
N ASP A 104 15.03 -3.72 -23.94
CA ASP A 104 14.11 -3.40 -25.03
C ASP A 104 13.66 -1.93 -24.98
#